data_AF-A0A2A5LXW0-F1
#
_entry.id   AF-A0A2A5LXW0-F1
#
_cell.length_a   1.000
_cell.length_b   1.000
_cell.length_c   1.000
_cell.angle_alpha   90.00
_cell.angle_beta   90.00
_cell.angle_gamma   90.00
#
_symmetry.space_group_name_H-M   'P 1'
#
loop_
_entity.id
_entity.type
_entity.pdbx_description
1 polymer ?
#
loop_
_entity_poly.entity_id
_entity_poly.type
_entity_poly.pdbx_seq_one_letter_code
_entity_poly.pdbx_strand_id
1 'polypeptide(L)'
;MVMDQQKIRQLAVEFEAVASKYVYDPSVDMLMKSMKEIVENAKSGSIADVVEYVPGSYYFQEKGLSKYSDLETSYSKLKLALITEKKQYDDLKEWAEKRKRELFGKK
;
A
#
# COMPACT_ATOMS: atom_id res chain seq x y z
N MET A 1 -7.22 5.50 19.81
CA MET A 1 -7.30 6.53 18.74
C MET A 1 -7.46 5.79 17.43
N VAL A 2 -8.45 6.17 16.62
CA VAL A 2 -8.96 5.37 15.50
C VAL A 2 -8.07 5.54 14.26
N MET A 3 -7.83 4.45 13.51
CA MET A 3 -7.18 4.49 12.20
C MET A 3 -7.87 5.49 11.25
N ASP A 4 -7.11 6.12 10.36
CA ASP A 4 -7.68 7.05 9.38
C ASP A 4 -8.40 6.29 8.26
N GLN A 5 -9.65 5.91 8.51
CA GLN A 5 -10.49 5.16 7.59
C GLN A 5 -10.65 5.85 6.23
N GLN A 6 -10.69 7.19 6.22
CA GLN A 6 -10.82 7.94 4.97
C GLN A 6 -9.57 7.79 4.11
N LYS A 7 -8.38 7.89 4.72
CA LYS A 7 -7.10 7.68 4.05
C LYS A 7 -6.93 6.24 3.55
N ILE A 8 -7.28 5.26 4.38
CA ILE A 8 -7.20 3.83 4.00
C ILE A 8 -8.11 3.54 2.81
N ARG A 9 -9.35 4.04 2.85
CA ARG A 9 -10.30 3.94 1.73
C ARG A 9 -9.74 4.55 0.46
N GLN A 10 -9.16 5.76 0.54
CA GLN A 10 -8.56 6.42 -0.61
C GLN A 10 -7.39 5.62 -1.20
N LEU A 11 -6.51 5.09 -0.35
CA LEU A 11 -5.38 4.26 -0.77
C LEU A 11 -5.82 2.93 -1.39
N ALA A 12 -6.90 2.32 -0.89
CA ALA A 12 -7.47 1.11 -1.46
C ALA A 12 -8.05 1.34 -2.86
N VAL A 13 -8.74 2.48 -3.06
CA VAL A 13 -9.24 2.90 -4.38
C VAL A 13 -8.08 3.21 -5.33
N GLU A 14 -7.04 3.91 -4.87
CA GLU A 14 -5.84 4.21 -5.66
C GLU A 14 -5.13 2.92 -6.10
N PHE A 15 -4.93 1.98 -5.18
CA PHE A 15 -4.31 0.69 -5.47
C PHE A 15 -5.11 -0.12 -6.51
N GLU A 16 -6.42 -0.26 -6.34
CA GLU A 16 -7.28 -0.98 -7.28
C GLU A 16 -7.26 -0.34 -8.67
N ALA A 17 -7.34 1.00 -8.73
CA ALA A 17 -7.25 1.74 -9.99
C ALA A 17 -5.89 1.55 -10.69
N VAL A 18 -4.78 1.58 -9.96
CA VAL A 18 -3.45 1.35 -10.53
C VAL A 18 -3.29 -0.10 -11.01
N ALA A 19 -3.68 -1.07 -10.20
CA ALA A 19 -3.59 -2.49 -10.57
C ALA A 19 -4.44 -2.82 -11.80
N SER A 20 -5.60 -2.15 -11.97
CA SER A 20 -6.47 -2.32 -13.14
C SER A 20 -5.76 -2.05 -14.48
N LYS A 21 -4.70 -1.22 -14.50
CA LYS A 21 -3.92 -0.93 -15.70
C LYS A 21 -3.10 -2.13 -16.18
N TYR A 22 -2.80 -3.06 -15.28
CA TYR A 22 -1.87 -4.17 -15.49
C TYR A 22 -2.55 -5.54 -15.39
N VAL A 23 -3.89 -5.61 -15.51
CA VAL A 23 -4.68 -6.86 -15.41
C VAL A 23 -4.30 -7.92 -16.45
N TYR A 24 -3.60 -7.53 -17.51
CA TYR A 24 -3.06 -8.46 -18.51
C TYR A 24 -1.87 -9.27 -17.98
N ASP A 25 -1.19 -8.81 -16.92
CA ASP A 25 -0.10 -9.55 -16.26
C ASP A 25 -0.70 -10.53 -15.24
N PRO A 26 -0.52 -11.85 -15.42
CA PRO A 26 -1.08 -12.85 -14.50
C PRO A 26 -0.64 -12.67 -13.05
N SER A 27 0.56 -12.12 -12.82
CA SER A 27 1.06 -11.87 -11.47
C SER A 27 0.31 -10.73 -10.79
N VAL A 28 -0.14 -9.72 -11.56
CA VAL A 28 -0.98 -8.64 -11.04
C VAL A 28 -2.40 -9.15 -10.75
N ASP A 29 -2.96 -10.00 -11.61
CA ASP A 29 -4.26 -10.63 -11.35
C ASP A 29 -4.22 -11.48 -10.06
N MET A 30 -3.17 -12.28 -9.87
CA MET A 30 -2.99 -13.05 -8.63
C MET A 30 -2.79 -12.16 -7.40
N LEU A 31 -2.02 -11.08 -7.52
CA LEU A 31 -1.90 -10.07 -6.46
C LEU A 31 -3.28 -9.51 -6.09
N MET A 32 -4.07 -9.09 -7.08
CA MET A 32 -5.42 -8.53 -6.88
C MET A 32 -6.35 -9.53 -6.21
N LYS A 33 -6.32 -10.80 -6.62
CA LYS A 33 -7.08 -11.87 -5.96
C LYS A 33 -6.66 -12.06 -4.49
N SER A 34 -5.36 -12.03 -4.21
CA SER A 34 -4.86 -12.14 -2.83
C SER A 34 -5.20 -10.93 -1.97
N MET A 35 -5.34 -9.76 -2.57
CA MET A 35 -5.64 -8.50 -1.88
C MET A 35 -7.14 -8.21 -1.78
N LYS A 36 -8.00 -9.01 -2.44
CA LYS A 36 -9.42 -8.71 -2.65
C LYS A 36 -10.15 -8.35 -1.35
N GLU A 37 -10.10 -9.24 -0.35
CA GLU A 37 -10.81 -9.06 0.91
C GLU A 37 -10.33 -7.82 1.67
N ILE A 38 -9.01 -7.60 1.75
CA ILE A 38 -8.42 -6.45 2.41
C ILE A 38 -8.82 -5.15 1.71
N VAL A 39 -8.81 -5.12 0.38
CA VAL A 39 -9.19 -3.94 -0.41
C VAL A 39 -10.68 -3.66 -0.28
N GLU A 40 -11.54 -4.69 -0.29
CA GLU A 40 -12.98 -4.54 -0.05
C GLU A 40 -13.27 -3.99 1.35
N ASN A 41 -12.65 -4.57 2.38
CA ASN A 41 -12.79 -4.11 3.77
C ASN A 41 -12.26 -2.68 3.97
N ALA A 42 -11.14 -2.34 3.33
CA ALA A 42 -10.59 -0.99 3.35
C ALA A 42 -11.54 0.02 2.68
N LYS A 43 -12.20 -0.38 1.58
CA LYS A 43 -13.17 0.47 0.87
C LYS A 43 -14.48 0.67 1.65
N SER A 44 -14.94 -0.35 2.37
CA SER A 44 -16.15 -0.29 3.21
C SER A 44 -15.93 0.39 4.56
N GLY A 45 -14.68 0.63 4.96
CA GLY A 45 -14.33 1.16 6.29
C GLY A 45 -14.46 0.11 7.39
N SER A 46 -14.37 -1.17 7.04
CA SER A 46 -14.51 -2.31 7.95
C SER A 46 -13.21 -2.70 8.65
N ILE A 47 -12.11 -1.97 8.42
CA ILE A 47 -10.81 -2.23 9.06
C ILE A 47 -10.78 -1.50 10.40
N ALA A 48 -11.16 -2.18 11.47
CA ALA A 48 -11.24 -1.58 12.81
C ALA A 48 -9.86 -1.37 13.45
N ASP A 49 -8.92 -2.28 13.19
CA ASP A 49 -7.57 -2.34 13.77
C ASP A 49 -6.50 -2.64 12.70
N VAL A 50 -5.23 -2.52 13.12
CA VAL A 50 -4.09 -2.82 12.25
C VAL A 50 -4.15 -4.25 11.72
N VAL A 51 -3.81 -4.42 10.46
CA VAL A 51 -3.75 -5.72 9.80
C VAL A 51 -2.38 -6.34 10.04
N GLU A 52 -2.31 -7.52 10.65
CA GLU A 52 -1.04 -8.18 10.95
C GLU A 52 -0.28 -8.60 9.68
N TYR A 53 -1.00 -8.98 8.63
CA TYR A 53 -0.42 -9.46 7.38
C TYR A 53 -1.12 -8.87 6.16
N VAL A 54 -0.33 -8.25 5.28
CA VAL A 54 -0.79 -7.79 3.96
C VAL A 54 -0.09 -8.62 2.88
N PRO A 55 -0.83 -9.45 2.10
CA PRO A 55 -0.26 -10.23 1.02
C PRO A 55 0.31 -9.32 -0.06
N GLY A 56 1.25 -9.80 -0.87
CA GLY A 56 1.76 -9.01 -2.00
C GLY A 56 3.28 -9.00 -2.15
N SER A 57 4.03 -9.07 -1.04
CA SER A 57 5.50 -8.96 -1.05
C SER A 57 6.19 -9.95 -1.99
N TYR A 58 5.72 -11.21 -2.04
CA TYR A 58 6.22 -12.21 -2.97
C TYR A 58 6.08 -11.80 -4.45
N TYR A 59 5.00 -11.10 -4.82
CA TYR A 59 4.80 -10.70 -6.21
C TYR A 59 5.78 -9.59 -6.66
N PHE A 60 6.14 -8.69 -5.76
CA PHE A 60 7.12 -7.64 -6.05
C PHE A 60 8.54 -8.20 -6.07
N GLN A 61 8.91 -8.99 -5.06
CA GLN A 61 10.26 -9.51 -4.90
C GLN A 61 10.60 -10.64 -5.89
N GLU A 62 9.68 -11.58 -6.11
CA GLU A 62 9.95 -12.83 -6.83
C GLU A 62 9.22 -12.92 -8.19
N LYS A 63 8.07 -12.27 -8.35
CA LYS A 63 7.32 -12.24 -9.62
C LYS A 63 7.59 -11.01 -10.48
N GLY A 64 8.52 -10.15 -10.05
CA GLY A 64 9.01 -9.02 -10.83
C GLY A 64 7.97 -7.90 -11.02
N LEU A 65 6.99 -7.77 -10.13
CA LEU A 65 6.04 -6.65 -10.19
C LEU A 65 6.69 -5.30 -9.86
N SER A 66 7.89 -5.26 -9.27
CA SER A 66 8.67 -4.03 -9.06
C SER A 66 9.04 -3.30 -10.38
N LYS A 67 8.85 -3.94 -11.54
CA LYS A 67 8.92 -3.26 -12.85
C LYS A 67 7.82 -2.19 -13.03
N TYR A 68 6.72 -2.30 -12.29
CA TYR A 68 5.59 -1.35 -12.29
C TYR A 68 5.68 -0.43 -11.06
N SER A 69 6.39 0.69 -11.21
CA SER A 69 6.71 1.57 -10.09
C SER A 69 5.48 2.22 -9.42
N ASP A 70 4.43 2.53 -10.18
CA ASP A 70 3.18 3.09 -9.64
C ASP A 70 2.37 2.02 -8.87
N LEU A 71 2.37 0.78 -9.34
CA LEU A 71 1.76 -0.36 -8.66
C LEU A 71 2.48 -0.67 -7.35
N GLU A 72 3.80 -0.77 -7.37
CA GLU A 72 4.60 -1.01 -6.16
C GLU A 72 4.43 0.13 -5.14
N THR A 73 4.39 1.38 -5.62
CA THR A 73 4.16 2.55 -4.78
C THR A 73 2.78 2.52 -4.14
N SER A 74 1.71 2.29 -4.93
CA SER A 74 0.34 2.27 -4.41
C SER A 74 0.13 1.11 -3.43
N TYR A 75 0.66 -0.07 -3.73
CA TYR A 75 0.70 -1.21 -2.81
C TYR A 75 1.41 -0.87 -1.50
N SER A 76 2.61 -0.30 -1.57
CA SER A 76 3.42 0.02 -0.39
C SER A 76 2.73 1.04 0.52
N LYS A 77 2.11 2.07 -0.06
CA LYS A 77 1.33 3.05 0.71
C LYS A 77 0.16 2.40 1.44
N LEU A 78 -0.62 1.57 0.72
CA LEU A 78 -1.75 0.86 1.31
C LEU A 78 -1.29 -0.09 2.42
N LYS A 79 -0.27 -0.91 2.15
CA LYS A 79 0.33 -1.83 3.14
C LYS A 79 0.74 -1.08 4.40
N LEU A 80 1.49 0.02 4.27
CA LEU A 80 1.90 0.82 5.42
C LEU A 80 0.68 1.29 6.21
N ALA A 81 -0.31 1.90 5.56
CA ALA A 81 -1.51 2.40 6.24
C ALA A 81 -2.32 1.29 6.96
N LEU A 82 -2.23 0.04 6.51
CA LEU A 82 -2.90 -1.10 7.12
C LEU A 82 -2.13 -1.65 8.33
N ILE A 83 -0.80 -1.67 8.30
CA ILE A 83 0.02 -2.29 9.36
C ILE A 83 0.47 -1.31 10.44
N THR A 84 0.36 -0.01 10.22
CA THR A 84 0.78 1.01 11.19
C THR A 84 -0.41 1.71 11.83
N GLU A 85 -0.35 1.91 13.16
CA GLU A 85 -1.24 2.86 13.82
C GLU A 85 -1.03 4.27 13.23
N LYS A 86 -2.10 5.09 13.15
CA LYS A 86 -2.06 6.42 12.53
C LYS A 86 -0.87 7.28 13.00
N LYS A 87 -0.54 7.22 14.30
CA LYS A 87 0.59 7.92 14.89
C LYS A 87 1.94 7.40 14.38
N GLN A 88 2.11 6.08 14.34
CA GLN A 88 3.33 5.43 13.85
C GLN A 88 3.54 5.63 12.34
N TYR A 89 2.46 5.70 11.55
CA TYR A 89 2.53 6.03 10.13
C TYR A 89 3.09 7.43 9.90
N ASP A 90 2.54 8.42 10.60
CA ASP A 90 2.93 9.83 10.41
C ASP A 90 4.39 10.02 10.86
N ASP A 91 4.79 9.39 11.97
CA ASP A 91 6.19 9.38 12.43
C ASP A 91 7.15 8.73 11.41
N LEU A 92 6.79 7.57 10.84
CA LEU A 92 7.59 6.89 9.82
C LEU A 92 7.68 7.68 8.52
N LYS A 93 6.57 8.31 8.11
CA LYS A 93 6.52 9.14 6.90
C LYS A 93 7.37 10.39 7.08
N GLU A 94 7.26 11.08 8.22
CA GLU A 94 8.10 12.24 8.54
C GLU A 94 9.57 11.86 8.57
N TRP A 95 9.91 10.73 9.20
CA TRP A 95 11.27 10.21 9.22
C TRP A 95 11.79 9.91 7.81
N ALA A 96 11.01 9.22 6.97
CA ALA A 96 11.40 8.86 5.61
C ALA A 96 11.60 10.10 4.72
N GLU A 97 10.69 11.09 4.81
CA GLU A 97 10.81 12.37 4.09
C GLU A 97 12.03 13.17 4.56
N LYS A 98 12.28 13.23 5.88
CA LYS A 98 13.49 13.85 6.44
C LYS A 98 14.75 13.16 5.90
N ARG A 99 14.78 11.83 5.94
CA ARG A 99 15.93 11.04 5.47
C ARG A 99 16.17 11.21 3.97
N LYS A 100 15.12 11.27 3.16
CA LYS A 100 15.19 11.55 1.72
C LYS A 100 15.79 12.94 1.46
N ARG A 101 15.38 13.96 2.21
CA ARG A 101 15.96 15.32 2.10
C ARG A 101 17.44 15.34 2.52
N GLU A 102 17.82 14.62 3.56
CA GLU A 102 19.22 14.52 3.98
C GLU A 102 20.10 13.86 2.91
N LEU A 103 19.60 12.80 2.26
CA LEU A 103 20.36 12.01 1.29
C LEU A 103 20.39 12.66 -0.11
N PHE A 104 19.33 13.34 -0.51
CA PHE A 104 19.14 13.81 -1.89
C PHE A 104 18.90 15.32 -2.01
N GLY A 105 18.82 16.05 -0.89
CA GLY A 105 18.55 17.48 -0.86
C GLY A 105 19.79 18.38 -0.89
N LYS A 106 21.01 17.81 -0.91
CA LYS A 106 22.24 18.57 -1.18
C LYS A 106 22.50 18.60 -2.69
N LYS A 107 22.06 19.67 -3.35
CA LYS A 107 22.68 20.23 -4.54
C LYS A 107 22.98 21.70 -4.27
#